data_AF-A0A645DTG2-F1
#
_entry.id   AF-A0A645DTG2-F1
#
_cell.length_a   1.000
_cell.length_b   1.000
_cell.length_c   1.000
_cell.angle_alpha   90.00
_cell.angle_beta   90.00
_cell.angle_gamma   90.00
#
_symmetry.space_group_name_H-M   'P 1'
#
loop_
_entity.id
_entity.type
_entity.pdbx_description
1 polymer ?
#
loop_
_entity_poly.entity_id
_entity_poly.type
_entity_poly.pdbx_seq_one_letter_code
_entity_poly.pdbx_strand_id
1 'polypeptide(L)'
;MSEYDALPGIGHGCGHNILGTVSTGAGIVLKEIIDEIGGTVVVFGTPAEETSGAKVAYVENHEFDNVDIAMMAHPGSEYTKSGSSLALEPIQFEFFGKTAHAAAAPEKGVNALDAAIQTFNSINALREHVKSDSRIHGVILDGGKAANIVPDYSKSQFYVRSTSKTYNMELLEKVKNCARGAALATGCELKMTKFEYNYDNMVTNQSLSDVFNNKIYEVAGIKMQEPSKSTGSIDAGQVSQVCPAIHPYFDITNDKSIVAHTREMASATLTDYAKEQMKNTIAALVLTAAEVIENKDLYEKIKLEFDSVEK
;
A
#
# COMPACT_ATOMS: atom_id res chain seq x y z
N MET A 1 -6.48 -3.96 -12.69
CA MET A 1 -7.14 -3.51 -11.44
C MET A 1 -7.45 -2.04 -11.60
N SER A 2 -8.69 -1.62 -11.33
CA SER A 2 -9.23 -0.30 -11.71
C SER A 2 -9.59 0.54 -10.49
N GLU A 3 -8.71 1.48 -10.11
CA GLU A 3 -8.96 2.49 -9.07
C GLU A 3 -9.66 3.72 -9.63
N TYR A 4 -10.40 4.44 -8.78
CA TYR A 4 -11.22 5.59 -9.20
C TYR A 4 -11.61 6.53 -8.05
N ASP A 5 -11.03 6.39 -6.86
CA ASP A 5 -11.25 7.28 -5.73
C ASP A 5 -10.50 8.62 -5.86
N ALA A 6 -10.78 9.56 -4.97
CA ALA A 6 -10.23 10.92 -5.01
C ALA A 6 -9.86 11.40 -3.61
N LEU A 7 -9.04 12.45 -3.56
CA LEU A 7 -8.56 13.05 -2.32
C LEU A 7 -9.44 14.23 -1.86
N PRO A 8 -9.78 14.34 -0.56
CA PRO A 8 -10.54 15.46 -0.02
C PRO A 8 -9.89 16.81 -0.34
N GLY A 9 -10.66 17.72 -0.94
CA GLY A 9 -10.23 19.09 -1.24
C GLY A 9 -9.21 19.25 -2.39
N ILE A 10 -8.71 18.15 -2.97
CA ILE A 10 -7.74 18.14 -4.08
C ILE A 10 -8.36 17.58 -5.37
N GLY A 11 -9.28 16.61 -5.26
CA GLY A 11 -9.80 15.86 -6.41
C GLY A 11 -8.89 14.67 -6.75
N HIS A 12 -8.76 14.32 -8.04
CA HIS A 12 -7.90 13.23 -8.48
C HIS A 12 -6.41 13.61 -8.50
N GLY A 13 -5.89 14.09 -7.36
CA GLY A 13 -4.48 14.43 -7.18
C GLY A 13 -3.53 13.24 -7.29
N CYS A 14 -4.04 12.01 -7.24
CA CYS A 14 -3.30 10.77 -7.50
C CYS A 14 -3.60 10.19 -8.91
N GLY A 15 -4.51 10.81 -9.68
CA GLY A 15 -4.81 10.39 -11.04
C GLY A 15 -5.74 9.18 -11.21
N HIS A 16 -6.45 8.74 -10.16
CA HIS A 16 -7.26 7.52 -10.24
C HIS A 16 -8.40 7.59 -11.28
N ASN A 17 -8.86 8.79 -11.68
CA ASN A 17 -9.81 8.92 -12.79
C ASN A 17 -9.30 8.31 -14.10
N ILE A 18 -8.02 8.53 -14.43
CA ILE A 18 -7.42 8.00 -15.66
C ILE A 18 -6.90 6.58 -15.46
N LEU A 19 -6.45 6.20 -14.26
CA LEU A 19 -6.06 4.83 -13.94
C LEU A 19 -7.23 3.86 -14.15
N GLY A 20 -8.40 4.18 -13.59
CA GLY A 20 -9.59 3.36 -13.75
C GLY A 20 -10.05 3.28 -15.21
N THR A 21 -9.95 4.40 -15.93
CA THR A 21 -10.26 4.45 -17.36
C THR A 21 -9.30 3.60 -18.19
N VAL A 22 -7.99 3.64 -17.91
CA VAL A 22 -6.97 2.82 -18.59
C VAL A 22 -7.22 1.34 -18.35
N SER A 23 -7.45 0.94 -17.09
CA SER A 23 -7.67 -0.47 -16.75
C SER A 23 -8.97 -1.00 -17.34
N THR A 24 -10.05 -0.20 -17.30
CA THR A 24 -11.34 -0.57 -17.89
C THR A 24 -11.25 -0.61 -19.42
N GLY A 25 -10.59 0.37 -20.03
CA GLY A 25 -10.36 0.42 -21.47
C GLY A 25 -9.54 -0.77 -21.98
N ALA A 26 -8.48 -1.15 -21.27
CA ALA A 26 -7.70 -2.35 -21.57
C ALA A 26 -8.57 -3.62 -21.48
N GLY A 27 -9.43 -3.73 -20.47
CA GLY A 27 -10.37 -4.84 -20.36
C GLY A 27 -11.35 -4.92 -21.54
N ILE A 28 -11.90 -3.78 -21.97
CA ILE A 28 -12.81 -3.70 -23.13
C ILE A 28 -12.08 -4.11 -24.41
N VAL A 29 -10.89 -3.56 -24.66
CA VAL A 29 -10.13 -3.85 -25.89
C VAL A 29 -9.69 -5.31 -25.93
N LEU A 30 -9.20 -5.86 -24.81
CA LEU A 30 -8.80 -7.27 -24.74
C LEU A 30 -10.00 -8.21 -24.99
N LYS A 31 -11.19 -7.86 -24.49
CA LYS A 31 -12.43 -8.62 -24.73
C LYS A 31 -12.77 -8.71 -26.23
N GLU A 32 -12.37 -7.76 -27.07
CA GLU A 32 -12.65 -7.81 -28.51
C GLU A 32 -11.82 -8.88 -29.24
N ILE A 33 -10.72 -9.35 -28.65
CA ILE A 33 -9.85 -10.39 -29.23
C ILE A 33 -9.83 -11.70 -28.42
N ILE A 34 -10.43 -11.71 -27.22
CA ILE A 34 -10.31 -12.83 -26.27
C ILE A 34 -10.89 -14.14 -26.81
N ASP A 35 -11.93 -14.09 -27.65
CA ASP A 35 -12.54 -15.28 -28.26
C ASP A 35 -11.61 -15.95 -29.28
N GLU A 36 -10.66 -15.21 -29.84
CA GLU A 36 -9.66 -15.71 -30.81
C GLU A 36 -8.44 -16.30 -30.11
N ILE A 37 -7.94 -15.62 -29.08
CA ILE A 37 -6.71 -16.02 -28.35
C ILE A 37 -6.98 -16.94 -27.16
N GLY A 38 -8.23 -17.05 -26.71
CA GLY A 38 -8.64 -17.80 -25.53
C GLY A 38 -8.41 -17.07 -24.20
N GLY A 39 -8.76 -17.72 -23.10
CA GLY A 39 -8.60 -17.17 -21.75
C GLY A 39 -9.83 -16.39 -21.25
N THR A 40 -9.63 -15.52 -20.26
CA THR A 40 -10.69 -14.72 -19.64
C THR A 40 -10.12 -13.39 -19.17
N VAL A 41 -10.89 -12.31 -19.39
CA VAL A 41 -10.55 -10.97 -18.91
C VAL A 41 -11.54 -10.54 -17.83
N VAL A 42 -11.02 -10.04 -16.72
CA VAL A 42 -11.81 -9.53 -15.59
C VAL A 42 -11.30 -8.14 -15.22
N VAL A 43 -12.20 -7.16 -15.12
CA VAL A 43 -11.89 -5.83 -14.61
C VAL A 43 -12.37 -5.74 -13.16
N PHE A 44 -11.42 -5.83 -12.22
CA PHE A 44 -11.70 -5.58 -10.81
C PHE A 44 -11.81 -4.08 -10.56
N GLY A 45 -13.00 -3.60 -10.20
CA GLY A 45 -13.18 -2.26 -9.65
C GLY A 45 -12.68 -2.22 -8.21
N THR A 46 -11.66 -1.41 -7.93
CA THR A 46 -10.93 -1.41 -6.66
C THR A 46 -11.04 -0.03 -6.01
N PRO A 47 -12.14 0.27 -5.31
CA PRO A 47 -12.34 1.57 -4.67
C PRO A 47 -11.41 1.78 -3.47
N ALA A 48 -11.29 3.03 -3.06
CA ALA A 48 -10.76 3.45 -1.76
C ALA A 48 -9.30 3.05 -1.49
N GLU A 49 -8.44 3.02 -2.52
CA GLU A 49 -7.00 2.74 -2.36
C GLU A 49 -6.35 3.72 -1.38
N GLU A 50 -6.73 5.00 -1.43
CA GLU A 50 -6.17 6.07 -0.60
C GLU A 50 -6.58 5.99 0.89
N THR A 51 -7.46 5.04 1.24
CA THR A 51 -7.99 4.90 2.60
C THR A 51 -7.98 3.46 3.07
N SER A 52 -9.01 2.68 2.74
CA SER A 52 -9.20 1.32 3.25
C SER A 52 -8.63 0.22 2.35
N GLY A 53 -8.36 0.52 1.08
CA GLY A 53 -7.83 -0.42 0.09
C GLY A 53 -8.75 -1.61 -0.17
N ALA A 54 -9.66 -1.50 -1.13
CA ALA A 54 -10.59 -2.60 -1.42
C ALA A 54 -9.88 -3.91 -1.82
N LYS A 55 -8.65 -3.83 -2.35
CA LYS A 55 -7.89 -5.03 -2.72
C LYS A 55 -7.54 -5.90 -1.51
N VAL A 56 -7.41 -5.29 -0.32
CA VAL A 56 -7.23 -6.05 0.94
C VAL A 56 -8.40 -7.01 1.14
N ALA A 57 -9.63 -6.48 1.11
CA ALA A 57 -10.84 -7.26 1.30
C ALA A 57 -11.05 -8.31 0.19
N TYR A 58 -10.67 -8.00 -1.06
CA TYR A 58 -10.77 -8.96 -2.16
C TYR A 58 -9.82 -10.14 -1.99
N VAL A 59 -8.59 -9.89 -1.53
CA VAL A 59 -7.64 -10.96 -1.23
C VAL A 59 -8.10 -11.79 -0.03
N GLU A 60 -8.61 -11.16 1.03
CA GLU A 60 -9.19 -11.88 2.18
C GLU A 60 -10.40 -12.75 1.81
N ASN A 61 -11.17 -12.34 0.80
CA ASN A 61 -12.32 -13.07 0.28
C ASN A 61 -11.97 -14.03 -0.88
N HIS A 62 -10.68 -14.27 -1.17
CA HIS A 62 -10.24 -15.22 -2.19
C HIS A 62 -10.65 -14.86 -3.63
N GLU A 63 -10.94 -13.58 -3.92
CA GLU A 63 -11.41 -13.13 -5.24
C GLU A 63 -10.33 -13.24 -6.34
N PHE A 64 -9.06 -13.36 -5.96
CA PHE A 64 -7.92 -13.52 -6.86
C PHE A 64 -7.45 -14.98 -7.05
N ASP A 65 -8.05 -15.96 -6.36
CA ASP A 65 -7.56 -17.35 -6.37
C ASP A 65 -7.60 -18.00 -7.76
N ASN A 66 -8.52 -17.55 -8.63
CA ASN A 66 -8.65 -18.01 -10.02
C ASN A 66 -8.13 -16.99 -11.04
N VAL A 67 -7.25 -16.07 -10.62
CA VAL A 67 -6.64 -15.06 -11.48
C VAL A 67 -5.18 -15.41 -11.72
N ASP A 68 -4.81 -15.58 -12.98
CA ASP A 68 -3.46 -16.00 -13.37
C ASP A 68 -2.42 -14.88 -13.30
N ILE A 69 -2.81 -13.67 -13.69
CA ILE A 69 -2.01 -12.44 -13.62
C ILE A 69 -2.90 -11.24 -13.29
N ALA A 70 -2.39 -10.29 -12.49
CA ALA A 70 -3.08 -9.06 -12.13
C ALA A 70 -2.27 -7.83 -12.55
N MET A 71 -2.79 -7.02 -13.46
CA MET A 71 -2.08 -5.85 -13.99
C MET A 71 -2.82 -4.55 -13.72
N MET A 72 -2.06 -3.48 -13.50
CA MET A 72 -2.50 -2.09 -13.57
C MET A 72 -1.31 -1.23 -14.00
N ALA A 73 -1.56 0.01 -14.39
CA ALA A 73 -0.50 1.00 -14.64
C ALA A 73 -0.97 2.33 -14.07
N HIS A 74 -0.16 2.93 -13.22
CA HIS A 74 -0.52 4.10 -12.44
C HIS A 74 -0.05 5.39 -13.15
N PRO A 75 -0.85 6.45 -13.22
CA PRO A 75 -0.38 7.71 -13.76
C PRO A 75 0.67 8.35 -12.85
N GLY A 76 1.71 8.92 -13.41
CA GLY A 76 2.77 9.59 -12.67
C GLY A 76 3.41 10.72 -13.47
N SER A 77 4.52 11.24 -12.98
CA SER A 77 5.33 12.23 -13.70
C SER A 77 6.32 11.61 -14.68
N GLU A 78 6.45 10.28 -14.68
CA GLU A 78 7.45 9.56 -15.47
C GLU A 78 6.93 8.16 -15.81
N TYR A 79 7.41 7.62 -16.93
CA TYR A 79 7.32 6.20 -17.22
C TYR A 79 8.32 5.41 -16.38
N THR A 80 7.86 4.65 -15.39
CA THR A 80 8.74 3.88 -14.49
C THR A 80 8.28 2.43 -14.37
N LYS A 81 9.23 1.50 -14.36
CA LYS A 81 8.94 0.07 -14.28
C LYS A 81 8.20 -0.25 -12.98
N SER A 82 7.54 -1.40 -12.93
CA SER A 82 6.92 -1.89 -11.70
C SER A 82 7.97 -2.02 -10.59
N GLY A 83 7.71 -1.37 -9.45
CA GLY A 83 8.64 -1.26 -8.32
C GLY A 83 8.26 -2.15 -7.13
N SER A 84 8.63 -1.70 -5.94
CA SER A 84 8.17 -2.28 -4.68
C SER A 84 7.47 -1.22 -3.83
N SER A 85 6.77 -1.63 -2.79
CA SER A 85 6.08 -0.75 -1.85
C SER A 85 6.39 -1.16 -0.42
N LEU A 86 6.09 -0.29 0.54
CA LEU A 86 6.28 -0.61 1.95
C LEU A 86 5.09 -1.41 2.48
N ALA A 87 5.38 -2.51 3.18
CA ALA A 87 4.45 -3.11 4.11
C ALA A 87 4.15 -2.11 5.23
N LEU A 88 2.89 -2.03 5.67
CA LEU A 88 2.36 -1.11 6.67
C LEU A 88 1.43 -1.84 7.62
N GLU A 89 1.74 -1.79 8.90
CA GLU A 89 0.91 -2.31 9.98
C GLU A 89 0.44 -1.16 10.88
N PRO A 90 -0.86 -0.82 10.87
CA PRO A 90 -1.45 0.11 11.83
C PRO A 90 -1.73 -0.62 13.16
N ILE A 91 -1.28 -0.04 14.27
CA ILE A 91 -1.52 -0.57 15.61
C ILE A 91 -1.96 0.54 16.57
N GLN A 92 -3.01 0.27 17.33
CA GLN A 92 -3.52 1.11 18.39
C GLN A 92 -3.26 0.45 19.74
N PHE A 93 -2.77 1.23 20.69
CA PHE A 93 -2.64 0.85 22.09
C PHE A 93 -3.58 1.67 22.94
N GLU A 94 -4.45 0.98 23.68
CA GLU A 94 -5.31 1.56 24.70
C GLU A 94 -4.88 1.00 26.06
N PHE A 95 -4.53 1.90 26.99
CA PHE A 95 -4.19 1.52 28.36
C PHE A 95 -5.32 1.92 29.30
N PHE A 96 -5.70 1.01 30.18
CA PHE A 96 -6.72 1.22 31.19
C PHE A 96 -6.10 1.09 32.58
N GLY A 97 -6.27 2.13 33.38
CA GLY A 97 -5.74 2.28 34.72
C GLY A 97 -6.83 2.63 35.72
N LYS A 98 -6.50 3.53 36.65
CA LYS A 98 -7.40 3.91 37.73
C LYS A 98 -7.12 5.32 38.20
N THR A 99 -8.17 6.15 38.23
CA THR A 99 -8.05 7.54 38.69
C THR A 99 -7.71 7.61 40.17
N ALA A 100 -6.90 8.59 40.52
CA ALA A 100 -6.68 9.03 41.90
C ALA A 100 -6.35 10.52 41.91
N HIS A 101 -6.46 11.16 43.08
CA HIS A 101 -6.00 12.53 43.23
C HIS A 101 -4.48 12.57 43.16
N ALA A 102 -3.91 13.21 42.14
CA ALA A 102 -2.49 13.13 41.82
C ALA A 102 -1.57 13.57 42.98
N ALA A 103 -2.00 14.55 43.78
CA ALA A 103 -1.23 15.01 44.94
C ALA A 103 -1.57 14.34 46.29
N ALA A 104 -2.81 13.85 46.47
CA ALA A 104 -3.33 13.52 47.80
C ALA A 104 -3.37 12.01 48.08
N ALA A 105 -3.51 11.20 47.03
CA ALA A 105 -3.49 9.74 47.14
C ALA A 105 -2.98 9.08 45.84
N PRO A 106 -1.84 9.52 45.26
CA PRO A 106 -1.34 8.97 44.00
C PRO A 106 -1.12 7.45 44.05
N GLU A 107 -0.76 6.91 45.21
CA GLU A 107 -0.52 5.48 45.45
C GLU A 107 -1.75 4.59 45.26
N LYS A 108 -2.95 5.17 45.20
CA LYS A 108 -4.21 4.44 44.93
C LYS A 108 -4.58 4.38 43.45
N GLY A 109 -3.85 5.10 42.60
CA GLY A 109 -4.08 5.17 41.16
C GLY A 109 -3.21 4.19 40.36
N VAL A 110 -3.57 4.02 39.10
CA VAL A 110 -2.80 3.30 38.08
C VAL A 110 -2.77 4.21 36.85
N ASN A 111 -1.58 4.69 36.48
CA ASN A 111 -1.46 5.80 35.53
C ASN A 111 -1.34 5.29 34.07
N ALA A 112 -2.42 5.43 33.32
CA ALA A 112 -2.47 5.04 31.91
C ALA A 112 -1.61 5.94 31.00
N LEU A 113 -1.41 7.21 31.35
CA LEU A 113 -0.52 8.11 30.60
C LEU A 113 0.94 7.67 30.72
N ASP A 114 1.37 7.24 31.92
CA ASP A 114 2.73 6.74 32.11
C ASP A 114 3.00 5.51 31.26
N ALA A 115 2.00 4.62 31.09
CA ALA A 115 2.11 3.46 30.23
C ALA A 115 2.30 3.85 28.75
N ALA A 116 1.56 4.86 28.27
CA ALA A 116 1.77 5.40 26.93
C ALA A 116 3.16 6.02 26.78
N ILE A 117 3.60 6.87 27.72
CA ILE A 117 4.93 7.51 27.67
C ILE A 117 6.05 6.45 27.67
N GLN A 118 5.96 5.43 28.52
CA GLN A 118 6.93 4.35 28.55
C GLN A 118 6.95 3.57 27.23
N THR A 119 5.79 3.34 26.60
CA THR A 119 5.71 2.73 25.27
C THR A 119 6.48 3.53 24.23
N PHE A 120 6.29 4.86 24.19
CA PHE A 120 7.05 5.75 23.29
C PHE A 120 8.56 5.69 23.57
N ASN A 121 8.97 5.70 24.83
CA ASN A 121 10.39 5.62 25.21
C ASN A 121 11.02 4.29 24.81
N SER A 122 10.34 3.17 25.05
CA SER A 122 10.79 1.84 24.63
C SER A 122 10.89 1.73 23.11
N ILE A 123 9.91 2.27 22.36
CA ILE A 123 9.97 2.34 20.89
C ILE A 123 11.14 3.21 20.42
N ASN A 124 11.43 4.32 21.10
CA ASN A 124 12.56 5.18 20.75
C ASN A 124 13.90 4.45 20.91
N ALA A 125 14.07 3.67 21.99
CA ALA A 125 15.24 2.82 22.17
C ALA A 125 15.29 1.69 21.11
N LEU A 126 14.15 1.08 20.77
CA LEU A 126 14.07 0.03 19.76
C LEU A 126 14.61 0.46 18.39
N ARG A 127 14.49 1.75 18.02
CA ARG A 127 14.91 2.27 16.70
C ARG A 127 16.38 2.06 16.36
N GLU A 128 17.26 1.93 17.36
CA GLU A 128 18.68 1.61 17.11
C GLU A 128 18.87 0.18 16.56
N HIS A 129 17.87 -0.70 16.74
CA HIS A 129 17.96 -2.13 16.48
C HIS A 129 16.95 -2.61 15.41
N VAL A 130 16.55 -1.72 14.51
CA VAL A 130 15.69 -2.03 13.34
C VAL A 130 16.46 -1.84 12.04
N LYS A 131 15.99 -2.47 10.95
CA LYS A 131 16.57 -2.26 9.62
C LYS A 131 16.42 -0.79 9.18
N SER A 132 17.39 -0.28 8.44
CA SER A 132 17.45 1.14 8.00
C SER A 132 16.29 1.55 7.08
N ASP A 133 15.66 0.58 6.44
CA ASP A 133 14.48 0.72 5.58
C ASP A 133 13.15 0.75 6.33
N SER A 134 13.19 0.64 7.66
CA SER A 134 11.98 0.51 8.49
C SER A 134 11.63 1.83 9.17
N ARG A 135 10.34 2.07 9.39
CA ARG A 135 9.82 3.27 10.06
C ARG A 135 8.77 2.88 11.09
N ILE A 136 8.89 3.45 12.29
CA ILE A 136 7.84 3.42 13.31
C ILE A 136 7.46 4.87 13.56
N HIS A 137 6.20 5.23 13.61
CA HIS A 137 5.79 6.59 13.98
C HIS A 137 4.39 6.56 14.57
N GLY A 138 4.12 7.43 15.54
CA GLY A 138 2.84 7.42 16.23
C GLY A 138 2.55 8.69 17.00
N VAL A 139 1.31 8.76 17.47
CA VAL A 139 0.73 9.90 18.19
C VAL A 139 -0.08 9.43 19.39
N ILE A 140 -0.17 10.27 20.42
CA ILE A 140 -1.08 10.09 21.55
C ILE A 140 -2.36 10.85 21.22
N LEU A 141 -3.47 10.14 21.07
CA LEU A 141 -4.80 10.71 20.80
C LEU A 141 -5.54 11.09 22.08
N ASP A 142 -5.31 10.32 23.15
CA ASP A 142 -5.81 10.64 24.49
C ASP A 142 -4.72 10.37 25.52
N GLY A 143 -4.44 11.37 26.35
CA GLY A 143 -3.40 11.32 27.38
C GLY A 143 -3.87 11.85 28.73
N GLY A 144 -5.18 11.89 28.97
CA GLY A 144 -5.78 12.47 30.18
C GLY A 144 -6.37 13.87 29.97
N LYS A 145 -7.24 14.28 30.90
CA LYS A 145 -8.09 15.49 30.78
C LYS A 145 -7.79 16.58 31.79
N ALA A 146 -7.17 16.25 32.92
CA ALA A 146 -6.88 17.21 33.99
C ALA A 146 -5.59 16.83 34.72
N ALA A 147 -4.70 17.80 34.94
CA ALA A 147 -3.37 17.56 35.51
C ALA A 147 -3.38 17.12 36.98
N ASN A 148 -4.47 17.38 37.72
CA ASN A 148 -4.61 16.99 39.12
C ASN A 148 -5.25 15.60 39.31
N ILE A 149 -5.58 14.89 38.23
CA ILE A 149 -6.16 13.55 38.24
C ILE A 149 -5.18 12.59 37.56
N VAL A 150 -4.87 11.47 38.20
CA VAL A 150 -4.12 10.38 37.56
C VAL A 150 -4.95 9.84 36.39
N PRO A 151 -4.46 9.88 35.13
CA PRO A 151 -5.20 9.38 33.98
C PRO A 151 -5.48 7.87 34.10
N ASP A 152 -6.74 7.48 33.97
CA ASP A 152 -7.21 6.08 33.94
C ASP A 152 -7.35 5.53 32.52
N TYR A 153 -7.20 6.38 31.50
CA TYR A 153 -7.23 5.97 30.11
C TYR A 153 -6.19 6.74 29.29
N SER A 154 -5.52 6.04 28.39
CA SER A 154 -4.74 6.65 27.32
C SER A 154 -4.89 5.85 26.03
N LYS A 155 -4.76 6.56 24.90
CA LYS A 155 -4.90 6.01 23.55
C LYS A 155 -3.80 6.53 22.67
N SER A 156 -3.07 5.63 22.01
CA SER A 156 -2.05 5.98 21.03
C SER A 156 -2.17 5.11 19.78
N GLN A 157 -1.75 5.67 18.64
CA GLN A 157 -1.75 5.00 17.34
C GLN A 157 -0.36 5.07 16.75
N PHE A 158 0.08 3.99 16.12
CA PHE A 158 1.35 3.86 15.44
C PHE A 158 1.17 3.20 14.07
N TYR A 159 1.98 3.62 13.11
CA TYR A 159 2.28 2.84 11.93
C TYR A 159 3.67 2.21 12.08
N VAL A 160 3.78 0.95 11.66
CA VAL A 160 5.03 0.21 11.51
C VAL A 160 5.20 -0.15 10.04
N ARG A 161 6.31 0.28 9.44
CA ARG A 161 6.60 0.09 8.02
C ARG A 161 7.95 -0.59 7.80
N SER A 162 8.02 -1.43 6.78
CA SER A 162 9.26 -2.01 6.25
C SER A 162 9.08 -2.42 4.78
N THR A 163 10.18 -2.70 4.09
CA THR A 163 10.15 -3.16 2.68
C THR A 163 9.74 -4.63 2.52
N SER A 164 9.70 -5.38 3.63
CA SER A 164 9.30 -6.79 3.66
C SER A 164 8.21 -7.00 4.70
N LYS A 165 7.11 -7.64 4.30
CA LYS A 165 6.00 -8.05 5.17
C LYS A 165 6.48 -8.93 6.30
N THR A 166 7.28 -9.95 5.96
CA THR A 166 7.83 -10.90 6.94
C THR A 166 8.58 -10.18 8.05
N TYR A 167 9.50 -9.27 7.69
CA TYR A 167 10.20 -8.47 8.69
C TYR A 167 9.31 -7.43 9.37
N ASN A 168 8.35 -6.83 8.66
CA ASN A 168 7.42 -5.87 9.24
C ASN A 168 6.59 -6.49 10.38
N MET A 169 6.21 -7.76 10.23
CA MET A 169 5.50 -8.52 11.26
C MET A 169 6.38 -8.82 12.47
N GLU A 170 7.66 -9.17 12.26
CA GLU A 170 8.62 -9.29 13.37
C GLU A 170 8.80 -7.95 14.11
N LEU A 171 8.91 -6.86 13.36
CA LEU A 171 9.06 -5.53 13.91
C LEU A 171 7.82 -5.09 14.69
N LEU A 172 6.62 -5.36 14.15
CA LEU A 172 5.35 -5.11 14.84
C LEU A 172 5.31 -5.84 16.18
N GLU A 173 5.80 -7.08 16.26
CA GLU A 173 5.83 -7.82 17.51
C GLU A 173 6.79 -7.19 18.54
N LYS A 174 7.94 -6.67 18.10
CA LYS A 174 8.83 -5.87 18.96
C LYS A 174 8.13 -4.61 19.49
N VAL A 175 7.39 -3.91 18.64
CA VAL A 175 6.60 -2.72 19.02
C VAL A 175 5.49 -3.09 20.02
N LYS A 176 4.78 -4.21 19.81
CA LYS A 176 3.80 -4.72 20.77
C LYS A 176 4.44 -5.07 22.11
N ASN A 177 5.64 -5.64 22.11
CA ASN A 177 6.37 -5.94 23.34
C ASN A 177 6.75 -4.69 24.13
N CYS A 178 7.07 -3.56 23.47
CA CYS A 178 7.25 -2.28 24.16
C CYS A 178 5.99 -1.88 24.95
N ALA A 179 4.80 -1.99 24.33
CA ALA A 179 3.54 -1.68 24.99
C ALA A 179 3.21 -2.66 26.13
N ARG A 180 3.45 -3.97 25.94
CA ARG A 180 3.27 -4.98 27.00
C ARG A 180 4.18 -4.71 28.20
N GLY A 181 5.43 -4.33 27.96
CA GLY A 181 6.38 -3.96 29.01
C GLY A 181 5.90 -2.75 29.81
N ALA A 182 5.41 -1.71 29.14
CA ALA A 182 4.86 -0.53 29.79
C ALA A 182 3.58 -0.81 30.59
N ALA A 183 2.69 -1.65 30.08
CA ALA A 183 1.50 -2.11 30.80
C ALA A 183 1.88 -2.84 32.09
N LEU A 184 2.81 -3.79 31.99
CA LEU A 184 3.30 -4.56 33.14
C LEU A 184 3.96 -3.65 34.19
N ALA A 185 4.82 -2.72 33.76
CA ALA A 185 5.55 -1.83 34.66
C ALA A 185 4.62 -0.87 35.43
N THR A 186 3.50 -0.47 34.82
CA THR A 186 2.54 0.48 35.42
C THR A 186 1.37 -0.20 36.11
N GLY A 187 1.13 -1.49 35.85
CA GLY A 187 -0.05 -2.21 36.31
C GLY A 187 -1.32 -1.92 35.50
N CYS A 188 -1.19 -1.30 34.31
CA CYS A 188 -2.34 -1.06 33.43
C CYS A 188 -2.79 -2.34 32.71
N GLU A 189 -4.08 -2.42 32.41
CA GLU A 189 -4.58 -3.31 31.37
C GLU A 189 -4.27 -2.70 29.99
N LEU A 190 -3.92 -3.55 29.03
CA LEU A 190 -3.58 -3.15 27.66
C LEU A 190 -4.48 -3.85 26.65
N LYS A 191 -5.13 -3.05 25.80
CA LYS A 191 -5.83 -3.52 24.62
C LYS A 191 -5.08 -3.07 23.35
N MET A 192 -4.92 -4.00 22.42
CA MET A 192 -4.29 -3.77 21.13
C MET A 192 -5.32 -4.00 20.02
N THR A 193 -5.47 -3.05 19.10
CA THR A 193 -6.35 -3.20 17.93
C THR A 193 -5.69 -2.61 16.68
N LYS A 194 -6.07 -3.07 15.50
CA LYS A 194 -5.81 -2.31 14.26
C LYS A 194 -6.85 -1.18 14.17
N PHE A 195 -6.43 0.00 13.73
CA PHE A 195 -7.35 1.13 13.53
C PHE A 195 -7.69 1.37 12.05
N GLU A 196 -6.94 0.73 11.14
CA GLU A 196 -7.09 0.72 9.69
C GLU A 196 -6.64 -0.64 9.14
N TYR A 197 -6.80 -0.88 7.84
CA TYR A 197 -6.27 -2.08 7.18
C TYR A 197 -4.74 -2.01 7.07
N ASN A 198 -4.09 -3.17 7.06
CA ASN A 198 -2.67 -3.26 6.73
C ASN A 198 -2.47 -3.33 5.21
N TYR A 199 -1.33 -2.82 4.75
CA TYR A 199 -0.85 -3.02 3.39
C TYR A 199 0.42 -3.86 3.41
N ASP A 200 0.58 -4.73 2.43
CA ASP A 200 1.74 -5.60 2.26
C ASP A 200 2.65 -4.97 1.21
N ASN A 201 3.94 -5.33 1.22
CA ASN A 201 4.85 -4.87 0.18
C ASN A 201 4.46 -5.44 -1.18
N MET A 202 4.62 -4.60 -2.20
CA MET A 202 4.50 -5.01 -3.60
C MET A 202 5.68 -5.90 -3.97
N VAL A 203 5.35 -7.11 -4.42
CA VAL A 203 6.28 -8.09 -4.98
C VAL A 203 6.04 -8.14 -6.49
N THR A 204 6.79 -7.32 -7.22
CA THR A 204 6.67 -7.27 -8.69
C THR A 204 7.09 -8.60 -9.30
N ASN A 205 6.23 -9.17 -10.15
CA ASN A 205 6.62 -10.25 -11.05
C ASN A 205 7.42 -9.64 -12.23
N GLN A 206 8.73 -9.83 -12.22
CA GLN A 206 9.65 -9.23 -13.17
C GLN A 206 9.49 -9.78 -14.58
N SER A 207 9.22 -11.08 -14.74
CA SER A 207 8.93 -11.64 -16.06
C SER A 207 7.71 -10.96 -16.70
N LEU A 208 6.66 -10.70 -15.93
CA LEU A 208 5.48 -9.95 -16.40
C LEU A 208 5.80 -8.46 -16.62
N SER A 209 6.56 -7.83 -15.72
CA SER A 209 6.99 -6.43 -15.82
C SER A 209 7.81 -6.20 -17.09
N ASP A 210 8.74 -7.09 -17.41
CA ASP A 210 9.60 -7.01 -18.60
C ASP A 210 8.79 -7.03 -19.90
N VAL A 211 7.75 -7.87 -19.98
CA VAL A 211 6.85 -7.90 -21.13
C VAL A 211 6.13 -6.57 -21.28
N PHE A 212 5.54 -6.05 -20.19
CA PHE A 212 4.89 -4.73 -20.21
C PHE A 212 5.83 -3.61 -20.66
N ASN A 213 7.06 -3.59 -20.12
CA ASN A 213 8.06 -2.59 -20.47
C ASN A 213 8.42 -2.64 -21.96
N ASN A 214 8.54 -3.85 -22.53
CA ASN A 214 8.77 -4.04 -23.96
C ASN A 214 7.57 -3.58 -24.80
N LYS A 215 6.33 -3.86 -24.36
CA LYS A 215 5.13 -3.39 -25.08
C LYS A 215 4.96 -1.88 -25.07
N ILE A 216 5.32 -1.20 -23.98
CA ILE A 216 5.38 0.26 -23.97
C ILE A 216 6.39 0.78 -25.01
N TYR A 217 7.56 0.14 -25.11
CA TYR A 217 8.56 0.51 -26.11
C TYR A 217 8.08 0.24 -27.55
N GLU A 218 7.45 -0.89 -27.82
CA GLU A 218 6.88 -1.23 -29.13
C GLU A 218 5.79 -0.24 -29.57
N VAL A 219 4.90 0.14 -28.66
CA VAL A 219 3.75 1.02 -28.95
C VAL A 219 4.17 2.48 -29.11
N ALA A 220 5.08 2.97 -28.25
CA ALA A 220 5.35 4.40 -28.12
C ALA A 220 6.82 4.80 -28.27
N GLY A 221 7.75 3.85 -28.42
CA GLY A 221 9.20 4.10 -28.43
C GLY A 221 9.76 4.55 -27.07
N ILE A 222 8.97 4.41 -26.00
CA ILE A 222 9.30 4.91 -24.67
C ILE A 222 10.07 3.85 -23.89
N LYS A 223 11.22 4.25 -23.32
CA LYS A 223 11.98 3.40 -22.42
C LYS A 223 11.57 3.68 -20.98
N MET A 224 11.12 2.64 -20.30
CA MET A 224 10.74 2.70 -18.89
C MET A 224 11.96 2.96 -18.00
N GLN A 225 11.86 3.94 -17.11
CA GLN A 225 12.89 4.25 -16.11
C GLN A 225 12.85 3.26 -14.94
N GLU A 226 13.95 3.14 -14.20
CA GLU A 226 13.98 2.32 -12.99
C GLU A 226 13.07 2.90 -11.89
N PRO A 227 12.42 2.05 -11.08
CA PRO A 227 11.52 2.53 -10.04
C PRO A 227 12.28 3.28 -8.94
N SER A 228 11.61 4.25 -8.32
CA SER A 228 12.13 4.95 -7.13
C SER A 228 12.40 3.96 -5.99
N LYS A 229 13.48 4.19 -5.25
CA LYS A 229 13.79 3.45 -3.99
C LYS A 229 12.96 3.93 -2.81
N SER A 230 12.35 5.11 -2.91
CA SER A 230 11.48 5.70 -1.88
C SER A 230 10.05 5.60 -2.38
N THR A 231 9.27 4.69 -1.82
CA THR A 231 7.89 4.42 -2.24
C THR A 231 6.92 4.50 -1.06
N GLY A 232 5.66 4.75 -1.38
CA GLY A 232 4.55 4.66 -0.44
C GLY A 232 4.13 3.21 -0.18
N SER A 233 2.97 3.05 0.43
CA SER A 233 2.26 1.78 0.51
C SER A 233 1.10 1.83 -0.48
N ILE A 234 0.86 0.74 -1.18
CA ILE A 234 -0.22 0.60 -2.18
C ILE A 234 -0.92 -0.73 -1.91
N ASP A 235 -2.24 -0.76 -1.99
CA ASP A 235 -3.03 -1.98 -1.71
C ASP A 235 -2.86 -3.05 -2.82
N ALA A 236 -2.29 -2.70 -3.98
CA ALA A 236 -1.83 -3.65 -5.00
C ALA A 236 -0.76 -4.61 -4.47
N GLY A 237 -0.05 -4.21 -3.40
CA GLY A 237 0.84 -5.09 -2.67
C GLY A 237 0.12 -6.34 -2.16
N GLN A 238 -1.13 -6.23 -1.69
CA GLN A 238 -1.92 -7.36 -1.22
C GLN A 238 -2.11 -8.39 -2.34
N VAL A 239 -2.42 -7.92 -3.54
CA VAL A 239 -2.69 -8.77 -4.69
C VAL A 239 -1.42 -9.50 -5.11
N SER A 240 -0.27 -8.82 -5.09
CA SER A 240 1.04 -9.43 -5.40
C SER A 240 1.45 -10.55 -4.44
N GLN A 241 0.78 -10.72 -3.31
CA GLN A 241 1.04 -11.83 -2.38
C GLN A 241 0.34 -13.12 -2.84
N VAL A 242 -0.73 -13.02 -3.62
CA VAL A 242 -1.61 -14.15 -4.01
C VAL A 242 -1.73 -14.35 -5.53
N CYS A 243 -1.35 -13.35 -6.33
CA CYS A 243 -1.39 -13.40 -7.78
C CYS A 243 -0.15 -12.68 -8.37
N PRO A 244 0.49 -13.20 -9.44
CA PRO A 244 1.55 -12.48 -10.14
C PRO A 244 1.06 -11.10 -10.59
N ALA A 245 1.72 -10.04 -10.11
CA ALA A 245 1.22 -8.68 -10.31
C ALA A 245 2.29 -7.67 -10.72
N ILE A 246 1.84 -6.62 -11.41
CA ILE A 246 2.63 -5.44 -11.78
C ILE A 246 1.88 -4.15 -11.46
N HIS A 247 2.64 -3.12 -11.09
CA HIS A 247 2.22 -1.75 -10.85
C HIS A 247 3.27 -0.75 -11.40
N PRO A 248 3.51 -0.70 -12.73
CA PRO A 248 4.31 0.33 -13.38
C PRO A 248 3.61 1.69 -13.35
N TYR A 249 4.37 2.74 -13.72
CA TYR A 249 3.84 4.08 -13.92
C TYR A 249 3.96 4.56 -15.37
N PHE A 250 3.02 5.41 -15.81
CA PHE A 250 3.07 6.10 -17.09
C PHE A 250 3.03 7.62 -16.90
N ASP A 251 3.80 8.37 -17.69
CA ASP A 251 3.86 9.83 -17.57
C ASP A 251 2.55 10.49 -18.03
N ILE A 252 2.05 11.47 -17.27
CA ILE A 252 0.91 12.32 -17.64
C ILE A 252 1.24 13.82 -17.56
N THR A 253 2.49 14.14 -17.27
CA THR A 253 2.97 15.48 -16.96
C THR A 253 3.86 16.06 -18.05
N ASN A 254 4.28 15.25 -19.02
CA ASN A 254 5.17 15.60 -20.13
C ASN A 254 6.50 16.13 -19.61
N ASP A 255 7.22 15.25 -18.89
CA ASP A 255 8.53 15.47 -18.25
C ASP A 255 8.55 16.56 -17.16
N LYS A 256 7.39 16.98 -16.65
CA LYS A 256 7.32 17.94 -15.54
C LYS A 256 7.34 17.19 -14.22
N SER A 257 8.28 17.53 -13.34
CA SER A 257 8.32 16.98 -11.98
C SER A 257 7.17 17.53 -11.13
N ILE A 258 5.98 16.92 -11.27
CA ILE A 258 4.79 17.22 -10.48
C ILE A 258 4.62 16.10 -9.47
N VAL A 259 4.58 16.46 -8.19
CA VAL A 259 4.38 15.50 -7.11
C VAL A 259 2.90 15.10 -7.05
N ALA A 260 2.64 13.83 -6.77
CA ALA A 260 1.31 13.32 -6.51
C ALA A 260 0.64 14.04 -5.32
N HIS A 261 -0.68 13.91 -5.21
CA HIS A 261 -1.52 14.52 -4.16
C HIS A 261 -1.54 16.05 -4.23
N THR A 262 -1.38 16.61 -5.43
CA THR A 262 -1.46 18.05 -5.71
C THR A 262 -2.61 18.36 -6.67
N ARG A 263 -3.10 19.60 -6.64
CA ARG A 263 -4.07 20.09 -7.62
C ARG A 263 -3.49 20.18 -9.03
N GLU A 264 -2.17 20.35 -9.12
CA GLU A 264 -1.42 20.34 -10.38
C GLU A 264 -1.46 18.95 -11.01
N MET A 265 -1.22 17.89 -10.23
CA MET A 265 -1.38 16.51 -10.70
C MET A 265 -2.82 16.24 -11.15
N ALA A 266 -3.82 16.65 -10.35
CA ALA A 266 -5.22 16.52 -10.75
C ALA A 266 -5.52 17.21 -12.08
N SER A 267 -4.95 18.39 -12.31
CA SER A 267 -5.11 19.13 -13.57
C SER A 267 -4.40 18.46 -14.75
N ALA A 268 -3.25 17.82 -14.51
CA ALA A 268 -2.50 17.09 -15.53
C ALA A 268 -3.33 15.92 -16.12
N THR A 269 -4.18 15.28 -15.32
CA THR A 269 -5.06 14.18 -15.77
C THR A 269 -6.04 14.58 -16.87
N LEU A 270 -6.31 15.87 -17.04
CA LEU A 270 -7.31 16.39 -17.98
C LEU A 270 -6.70 16.78 -19.34
N THR A 271 -5.38 16.75 -19.45
CA THR A 271 -4.64 17.22 -20.64
C THR A 271 -4.75 16.22 -21.80
N ASP A 272 -4.62 16.71 -23.04
CA ASP A 272 -4.59 15.83 -24.21
C ASP A 272 -3.33 14.95 -24.25
N TYR A 273 -2.23 15.43 -23.65
CA TYR A 273 -1.04 14.61 -23.42
C TYR A 273 -1.38 13.39 -22.56
N ALA A 274 -2.01 13.59 -21.39
CA ALA A 274 -2.41 12.48 -20.53
C ALA A 274 -3.33 11.48 -21.25
N LYS A 275 -4.31 11.97 -22.02
CA LYS A 275 -5.19 11.12 -22.83
C LYS A 275 -4.44 10.31 -23.89
N GLU A 276 -3.39 10.86 -24.49
CA GLU A 276 -2.55 10.12 -25.43
C GLU A 276 -1.74 9.04 -24.73
N GLN A 277 -1.15 9.34 -23.57
CA GLN A 277 -0.42 8.35 -22.77
C GLN A 277 -1.34 7.24 -22.23
N MET A 278 -2.61 7.56 -21.96
CA MET A 278 -3.63 6.53 -21.65
C MET A 278 -3.78 5.53 -22.80
N LYS A 279 -3.85 5.98 -24.07
CA LYS A 279 -3.97 5.07 -25.22
C LYS A 279 -2.77 4.15 -25.34
N ASN A 280 -1.56 4.70 -25.22
CA ASN A 280 -0.32 3.94 -25.25
C ASN A 280 -0.30 2.86 -24.15
N THR A 281 -0.70 3.25 -22.95
CA THR A 281 -0.75 2.35 -21.79
C THR A 281 -1.82 1.27 -21.93
N ILE A 282 -3.01 1.61 -22.44
CA ILE A 282 -4.08 0.65 -22.76
C ILE A 282 -3.56 -0.39 -23.76
N ALA A 283 -2.95 0.04 -24.86
CA ALA A 283 -2.40 -0.86 -25.86
C ALA A 283 -1.33 -1.79 -25.27
N ALA A 284 -0.42 -1.25 -24.46
CA ALA A 284 0.62 -2.07 -23.82
C ALA A 284 0.05 -3.09 -22.83
N LEU A 285 -0.95 -2.74 -22.02
CA LEU A 285 -1.62 -3.68 -21.12
C LEU A 285 -2.30 -4.81 -21.90
N VAL A 286 -2.99 -4.49 -23.00
CA VAL A 286 -3.66 -5.48 -23.86
C VAL A 286 -2.64 -6.42 -24.50
N LEU A 287 -1.58 -5.87 -25.10
CA LEU A 287 -0.54 -6.65 -25.75
C LEU A 287 0.24 -7.53 -24.76
N THR A 288 0.43 -7.05 -23.53
CA THR A 288 1.04 -7.84 -22.45
C THR A 288 0.17 -9.03 -22.08
N ALA A 289 -1.13 -8.82 -21.89
CA ALA A 289 -2.06 -9.90 -21.61
C ALA A 289 -2.13 -10.93 -22.74
N ALA A 290 -2.25 -10.46 -24.00
CA ALA A 290 -2.30 -11.32 -25.17
C ALA A 290 -1.04 -12.19 -25.28
N GLU A 291 0.15 -11.60 -25.12
CA GLU A 291 1.40 -12.37 -25.16
C GLU A 291 1.47 -13.44 -24.06
N VAL A 292 1.02 -13.14 -22.84
CA VAL A 292 0.98 -14.13 -21.76
C VAL A 292 -0.01 -15.27 -22.05
N ILE A 293 -1.17 -14.96 -22.65
CA ILE A 293 -2.19 -15.95 -23.02
C ILE A 293 -1.66 -16.89 -24.12
N GLU A 294 -1.01 -16.34 -25.14
CA GLU A 294 -0.56 -17.10 -26.31
C GLU A 294 0.77 -17.83 -26.08
N ASN A 295 1.60 -17.34 -25.16
CA ASN A 295 2.93 -17.88 -24.89
C ASN A 295 2.97 -18.69 -23.59
N LYS A 296 2.79 -20.01 -23.74
CA LYS A 296 2.81 -20.96 -22.63
C LYS A 296 4.12 -20.93 -21.81
N ASP A 297 5.26 -20.81 -22.47
CA ASP A 297 6.56 -20.81 -21.79
C ASP A 297 6.72 -19.54 -20.91
N LEU A 298 6.24 -18.40 -21.41
CA LEU A 298 6.20 -17.16 -20.64
C LEU A 298 5.26 -17.27 -19.44
N TYR A 299 4.06 -17.84 -19.64
CA TYR A 299 3.11 -18.08 -18.56
C TYR A 299 3.74 -18.96 -17.46
N GLU A 300 4.33 -20.09 -17.81
CA GLU A 300 5.00 -20.99 -16.85
C GLU A 300 6.14 -20.27 -16.12
N LYS A 301 6.93 -19.45 -16.83
CA LYS A 301 7.98 -18.63 -16.22
C LYS A 301 7.43 -17.64 -15.19
N ILE A 302 6.32 -16.95 -15.51
CA ILE A 302 5.65 -16.01 -14.61
C ILE A 302 5.19 -16.72 -13.33
N LYS A 303 4.56 -17.90 -13.45
CA LYS A 303 4.10 -18.68 -12.31
C LYS A 303 5.25 -19.19 -11.45
N LEU A 304 6.30 -19.75 -12.07
CA LEU A 304 7.49 -20.22 -11.36
C LEU A 304 8.18 -19.09 -10.60
N GLU A 305 8.31 -17.91 -11.20
CA GLU A 305 8.87 -16.75 -10.52
C GLU A 305 8.05 -16.39 -9.29
N PHE A 306 6.72 -16.30 -9.43
CA PHE A 306 5.80 -15.99 -8.34
C PHE A 306 5.85 -16.98 -7.18
N ASP A 307 6.00 -18.28 -7.47
CA ASP A 307 6.07 -19.32 -6.45
C ASP A 307 7.44 -19.38 -5.74
N SER A 308 8.48 -18.83 -6.36
CA SER A 308 9.87 -18.89 -5.86
C SER A 308 10.34 -17.62 -5.15
N VAL A 309 9.71 -16.47 -5.42
CA VAL A 309 10.09 -15.18 -4.84
C VAL A 309 9.70 -15.10 -3.36
N GLU A 310 10.60 -14.52 -2.55
CA GLU A 310 10.28 -14.20 -1.16
C GLU A 310 9.26 -13.05 -1.13
N LYS A 311 8.17 -13.28 -0.40
CA LYS A 311 7.03 -12.36 -0.31
C LYS A 311 7.14 -11.38 0.85
#